data_AF-A0A8S9QHY4-F1
#
_entry.id   AF-A0A8S9QHY4-F1
#
_cell.length_a   1.000
_cell.length_b   1.000
_cell.length_c   1.000
_cell.angle_alpha   90.00
_cell.angle_beta   90.00
_cell.angle_gamma   90.00
#
_symmetry.space_group_name_H-M   'P 1'
#
loop_
_entity.id
_entity.type
_entity.pdbx_description
1 polymer ?
#
loop_
_entity_poly.entity_id
_entity_poly.type
_entity_poly.pdbx_seq_one_letter_code
_entity_poly.pdbx_strand_id
1 'polypeptide(L)'
;LNDLAAASRSISTLEEMIDKDIEAGCVKKYGSHTRNLLKVKQGLEMIKVLCEELLATEGDDSLKDAAIKAYNQVLFPHHQYNIQKACATGLNSLPSKSLVLLLLGEAELEVALGLSDIENKHGSHCDESPLKLGT
;
A
#
# COMPACT_ATOMS: atom_id res chain seq x y z
N LEU A 1 18.15 1.63 -2.06
CA LEU A 1 17.73 1.55 -0.64
C LEU A 1 18.92 1.25 0.26
N ASN A 2 19.68 0.18 0.03
CA ASN A 2 20.85 -0.17 0.85
C ASN A 2 21.96 0.90 0.89
N ASP A 3 21.98 1.81 -0.09
CA ASP A 3 22.92 2.93 -0.15
C ASP A 3 22.83 3.85 1.08
N LEU A 4 21.65 4.34 1.44
CA LEU A 4 21.49 5.26 2.56
C LEU A 4 21.81 4.59 3.91
N ALA A 5 21.45 3.31 4.05
CA ALA A 5 21.80 2.51 5.23
C ALA A 5 23.31 2.22 5.31
N ALA A 6 24.01 2.23 4.18
CA ALA A 6 25.46 2.14 4.18
C ALA A 6 26.12 3.47 4.54
N ALA A 7 25.60 4.57 4.01
CA ALA A 7 26.06 5.93 4.28
C ALA A 7 25.87 6.32 5.76
N SER A 8 24.78 5.87 6.40
CA SER A 8 24.49 6.19 7.81
C SER A 8 25.52 5.66 8.81
N ARG A 9 26.40 4.75 8.41
CA ARG A 9 27.50 4.27 9.25
C ARG A 9 28.65 5.28 9.41
N SER A 10 28.74 6.26 8.52
CA SER A 10 29.85 7.22 8.47
C SER A 10 29.42 8.66 8.23
N ILE A 11 28.13 8.92 8.00
CA ILE A 11 27.55 10.24 7.82
C ILE A 11 26.45 10.42 8.87
N SER A 12 26.53 11.51 9.64
CA SER A 12 25.73 11.69 10.85
C SER A 12 24.36 12.30 10.59
N THR A 13 24.25 13.18 9.58
CA THR A 13 23.00 13.87 9.24
C THR A 13 22.72 13.84 7.73
N LEU A 14 21.47 14.13 7.36
CA LEU A 14 21.09 14.21 5.95
C LEU A 14 21.71 15.44 5.27
N GLU A 15 21.86 16.53 6.01
CA GLU A 15 22.53 17.76 5.57
C GLU A 15 23.99 17.47 5.20
N GLU A 16 24.73 16.82 6.10
CA GLU A 16 26.13 16.43 5.86
C GLU A 16 26.26 15.52 4.63
N MET A 17 25.30 14.62 4.42
CA MET A 17 25.27 13.74 3.26
C MET A 17 25.06 14.51 1.95
N ILE A 18 24.20 15.53 1.95
CA ILE A 18 23.94 16.38 0.79
C ILE A 18 25.16 17.26 0.49
N ASP A 19 25.75 17.86 1.52
CA ASP A 19 26.93 18.73 1.38
C ASP A 19 28.10 17.96 0.76
N LYS A 20 28.36 16.73 1.20
CA LYS A 20 29.37 15.84 0.61
C LYS A 20 29.17 15.59 -0.89
N ASP A 21 27.93 15.39 -1.34
CA ASP A 21 27.62 15.21 -2.77
C ASP A 21 27.74 16.52 -3.58
N ILE A 22 27.49 17.67 -2.95
CA ILE A 22 27.70 19.00 -3.54
C ILE A 22 29.19 19.25 -3.74
N GLU A 23 30.00 19.06 -2.70
CA GLU A 23 31.46 19.20 -2.75
C GLU A 23 32.09 18.28 -3.81
N ALA A 24 31.58 17.04 -3.92
CA ALA A 24 32.01 16.08 -4.92
C ALA A 24 31.43 16.31 -6.33
N GLY A 25 30.57 17.30 -6.52
CA GLY A 25 29.94 17.63 -7.81
C GLY A 25 29.06 16.50 -8.38
N CYS A 26 28.52 15.62 -7.52
CA CYS A 26 27.89 14.36 -7.93
C CYS A 26 26.40 14.26 -7.57
N VAL A 27 25.79 15.33 -7.04
CA VAL A 27 24.38 15.40 -6.59
C VAL A 27 23.39 14.66 -7.51
N LYS A 28 23.46 14.87 -8.83
CA LYS A 28 22.52 14.27 -9.81
C LYS A 28 22.97 12.93 -10.40
N LYS A 29 24.20 12.48 -10.08
CA LYS A 29 24.78 11.24 -10.59
C LYS A 29 23.93 10.05 -10.19
N TYR A 30 23.81 9.06 -11.07
CA TYR A 30 23.13 7.82 -10.69
C TYR A 30 23.88 7.17 -9.53
N GLY A 31 23.13 6.81 -8.48
CA GLY A 31 23.70 6.20 -7.28
C GLY A 31 24.29 7.17 -6.25
N SER A 32 24.27 8.49 -6.49
CA SER A 32 24.61 9.45 -5.43
C SER A 32 23.63 9.36 -4.26
N HIS A 33 24.13 9.68 -3.06
CA HIS A 33 23.34 9.62 -1.84
C HIS A 33 22.15 10.58 -1.89
N THR A 34 22.36 11.80 -2.39
CA THR A 34 21.34 12.83 -2.54
C THR A 34 20.24 12.40 -3.52
N ARG A 35 20.60 11.77 -4.65
CA ARG A 35 19.60 11.29 -5.61
C ARG A 35 18.83 10.09 -5.06
N ASN A 36 19.46 9.23 -4.28
CA ASN A 36 18.79 8.13 -3.59
C ASN A 36 17.87 8.64 -2.48
N LEU A 37 18.29 9.66 -1.73
CA LEU A 37 17.48 10.34 -0.73
C LEU A 37 16.22 10.98 -1.35
N LEU A 38 16.34 11.63 -2.50
CA LEU A 38 15.18 12.19 -3.22
C LEU A 38 14.13 11.12 -3.53
N LYS A 39 14.55 9.93 -3.98
CA LYS A 39 13.63 8.82 -4.25
C LYS A 39 12.96 8.29 -2.98
N VAL A 40 13.69 8.21 -1.87
CA VAL A 40 13.12 7.82 -0.57
C VAL A 40 12.10 8.85 -0.10
N LYS A 41 12.42 10.14 -0.19
CA LYS A 41 11.48 11.22 0.11
C LYS A 41 10.19 11.10 -0.71
N GLN A 42 10.31 10.90 -2.02
CA GLN A 42 9.14 10.71 -2.91
C GLN A 42 8.32 9.46 -2.54
N GLY A 43 8.98 8.36 -2.16
CA GLY A 43 8.28 7.16 -1.68
C GLY A 43 7.53 7.39 -0.37
N LEU A 44 8.12 8.12 0.57
CA LEU A 44 7.47 8.48 1.84
C LEU A 44 6.27 9.41 1.61
N GLU A 45 6.39 10.39 0.72
CA GLU A 45 5.26 11.28 0.37
C GLU A 45 4.12 10.49 -0.30
N MET A 46 4.45 9.51 -1.15
CA MET A 46 3.46 8.61 -1.75
C MET A 46 2.69 7.81 -0.70
N ILE A 47 3.40 7.24 0.29
CA ILE A 47 2.77 6.47 1.39
C ILE A 47 1.88 7.38 2.23
N LYS A 48 2.35 8.60 2.54
CA LYS A 48 1.58 9.59 3.29
C LYS A 48 0.26 9.91 2.59
N VAL A 49 0.29 10.29 1.31
CA VAL A 49 -0.92 10.60 0.54
C VAL A 49 -1.84 9.38 0.42
N LEU A 50 -1.28 8.18 0.24
CA LEU A 50 -2.07 6.94 0.24
C LEU A 50 -2.83 6.74 1.54
N CYS A 51 -2.17 6.92 2.69
CA CYS A 51 -2.80 6.84 4.00
C CYS A 51 -3.89 7.92 4.18
N GLU A 52 -3.62 9.16 3.78
CA GLU A 52 -4.60 10.25 3.84
C GLU A 52 -5.86 9.94 3.00
N GLU A 53 -5.69 9.44 1.77
CA GLU A 53 -6.80 9.04 0.90
C GLU A 53 -7.58 7.82 1.46
N LEU A 54 -6.89 6.86 2.07
CA LEU A 54 -7.51 5.70 2.72
C LEU A 54 -8.32 6.07 3.96
N LEU A 55 -7.88 7.09 4.71
CA LEU A 55 -8.58 7.63 5.87
C LEU A 55 -9.78 8.50 5.45
N ALA A 56 -9.68 9.18 4.31
CA ALA A 56 -10.76 10.01 3.77
C ALA A 56 -11.85 9.21 3.04
N THR A 57 -11.60 7.93 2.75
CA THR A 57 -12.52 7.06 2.00
C THR A 57 -12.96 5.83 2.81
N GLU A 58 -14.26 5.70 3.01
CA GLU A 58 -14.88 4.53 3.65
C GLU A 58 -15.13 3.41 2.61
N GLY A 59 -15.10 2.15 3.06
CA GLY A 59 -15.37 0.97 2.21
C GLY A 59 -14.11 0.20 1.76
N ASP A 60 -14.29 -1.10 1.45
CA ASP A 60 -13.22 -2.05 1.15
C ASP A 60 -12.63 -1.90 -0.27
N ASP A 61 -13.41 -1.39 -1.21
CA ASP A 61 -12.97 -1.15 -2.60
C ASP A 61 -12.08 0.09 -2.74
N SER A 62 -11.89 0.87 -1.66
CA SER A 62 -11.27 2.20 -1.73
C SER A 62 -9.75 2.21 -1.92
N LEU A 63 -9.06 1.08 -1.71
CA LEU A 63 -7.59 1.03 -1.75
C LEU A 63 -7.01 1.34 -3.13
N LYS A 64 -7.61 0.79 -4.20
CA LYS A 64 -7.12 1.02 -5.56
C LYS A 64 -7.23 2.50 -5.95
N ASP A 65 -8.36 3.12 -5.64
CA ASP A 65 -8.60 4.53 -5.96
C ASP A 65 -7.67 5.45 -5.16
N ALA A 66 -7.48 5.16 -3.86
CA ALA A 66 -6.50 5.86 -3.02
C ALA A 66 -5.08 5.73 -3.58
N ALA A 67 -4.67 4.53 -4.00
CA ALA A 67 -3.35 4.28 -4.59
C ALA A 67 -3.16 4.99 -5.94
N ILE A 68 -4.18 5.03 -6.80
CA ILE A 68 -4.14 5.76 -8.07
C ILE A 68 -3.95 7.25 -7.83
N LYS A 69 -4.72 7.85 -6.90
CA LYS A 69 -4.62 9.27 -6.57
C LYS A 69 -3.25 9.63 -6.03
N ALA A 70 -2.77 8.90 -5.03
CA ALA A 70 -1.45 9.11 -4.45
C ALA A 70 -0.35 9.00 -5.53
N TYR A 71 -0.43 7.99 -6.40
CA TYR A 71 0.56 7.77 -7.45
C TYR A 71 0.61 8.93 -8.43
N ASN A 72 -0.56 9.38 -8.89
CA ASN A 72 -0.71 10.49 -9.82
C ASN A 72 -0.19 11.80 -9.23
N GLN A 73 -0.39 12.02 -7.93
CA GLN A 73 0.06 13.23 -7.25
C GLN A 73 1.59 13.26 -7.06
N VAL A 74 2.19 12.15 -6.62
CA VAL A 74 3.56 12.15 -6.13
C VAL A 74 4.57 11.64 -7.15
N LEU A 75 4.31 10.49 -7.78
CA LEU A 75 5.32 9.76 -8.56
C LEU A 75 5.13 9.91 -10.06
N PHE A 76 3.89 10.05 -10.54
CA PHE A 76 3.59 10.18 -11.97
C PHE A 76 4.40 11.29 -12.67
N PRO A 77 4.57 12.51 -12.11
CA PRO A 77 5.34 13.58 -12.75
C PRO A 77 6.84 13.26 -12.95
N HIS A 78 7.36 12.26 -12.24
CA HIS A 78 8.76 11.89 -12.23
C HIS A 78 9.07 10.60 -12.99
N HIS A 79 8.05 9.88 -13.42
CA HIS A 79 8.18 8.61 -14.13
C HIS A 79 8.10 8.80 -15.64
N GLN A 80 8.94 8.09 -16.37
CA GLN A 80 8.84 7.99 -17.83
C GLN A 80 7.59 7.17 -18.21
N TYR A 81 7.10 7.37 -19.44
CA TYR A 81 5.86 6.77 -19.92
C TYR A 81 5.79 5.23 -19.74
N ASN A 82 6.89 4.52 -19.98
CA ASN A 82 6.96 3.07 -19.77
C ASN A 82 6.74 2.67 -18.30
N ILE A 83 7.31 3.43 -17.35
CA ILE A 83 7.11 3.22 -15.92
C ILE A 83 5.67 3.59 -15.52
N GLN A 84 5.14 4.70 -16.03
CA GLN A 84 3.75 5.09 -15.78
C GLN A 84 2.77 4.00 -16.21
N LYS A 85 2.96 3.43 -17.42
CA LYS A 85 2.13 2.34 -17.93
C LYS A 85 2.27 1.06 -17.10
N ALA A 86 3.49 0.72 -16.66
CA ALA A 86 3.73 -0.42 -15.79
C ALA A 86 3.05 -0.26 -14.43
N CYS A 87 3.14 0.92 -13.81
CA CYS A 87 2.45 1.23 -12.56
C CYS A 87 0.93 1.14 -12.70
N ALA A 88 0.35 1.72 -13.75
CA ALA A 88 -1.09 1.63 -14.01
C ALA A 88 -1.57 0.18 -14.16
N THR A 89 -0.76 -0.67 -14.79
CA THR A 89 -1.05 -2.11 -14.91
C THR A 89 -0.98 -2.79 -13.54
N GLY A 90 0.09 -2.55 -12.78
CA GLY A 90 0.32 -3.15 -11.46
C GLY A 90 -0.71 -2.76 -10.40
N LEU A 91 -1.25 -1.55 -10.47
CA LEU A 91 -2.32 -1.08 -9.56
C LEU A 91 -3.62 -1.91 -9.69
N ASN A 92 -3.84 -2.60 -10.81
CA ASN A 92 -4.97 -3.53 -10.95
C ASN A 92 -4.79 -4.84 -10.18
N SER A 93 -3.58 -5.13 -9.71
CA SER A 93 -3.23 -6.34 -8.96
C SER A 93 -3.16 -6.09 -7.46
N LEU A 94 -3.59 -4.92 -6.97
CA LEU A 94 -3.63 -4.64 -5.55
C LEU A 94 -4.62 -5.58 -4.83
N PRO A 95 -4.28 -6.04 -3.61
CA PRO A 95 -5.22 -6.77 -2.76
C PRO A 95 -6.39 -5.87 -2.30
N SER A 96 -7.39 -6.44 -1.62
CA SER A 96 -8.42 -5.65 -0.95
C SER A 96 -7.85 -4.86 0.23
N LYS A 97 -8.53 -3.77 0.62
CA LYS A 97 -8.18 -2.99 1.83
C LYS A 97 -8.16 -3.88 3.08
N SER A 98 -9.17 -4.73 3.22
CA SER A 98 -9.30 -5.66 4.35
C SER A 98 -8.09 -6.60 4.48
N LEU A 99 -7.60 -7.16 3.37
CA LEU A 99 -6.42 -8.02 3.36
C LEU A 99 -5.15 -7.25 3.72
N VAL A 100 -5.01 -5.99 3.27
CA VAL A 100 -3.88 -5.14 3.68
C VAL A 100 -3.91 -4.88 5.19
N LEU A 101 -5.06 -4.52 5.75
CA LEU A 101 -5.20 -4.26 7.18
C LEU A 101 -4.88 -5.50 8.02
N LEU A 102 -5.34 -6.68 7.58
CA LEU A 102 -4.98 -7.96 8.20
C LEU A 102 -3.47 -8.21 8.17
N LEU A 103 -2.82 -8.01 7.02
CA LEU A 103 -1.37 -8.20 6.88
C LEU A 103 -0.55 -7.21 7.74
N LEU A 104 -1.14 -6.06 8.05
CA LEU A 104 -0.56 -5.07 8.97
C LEU A 104 -0.83 -5.40 10.45
N GLY A 105 -1.69 -6.38 10.75
CA GLY A 105 -2.10 -6.73 12.11
C GLY A 105 -3.18 -5.80 12.69
N GLU A 106 -3.84 -5.02 11.83
CA GLU A 106 -4.87 -4.03 12.21
C GLU A 106 -6.31 -4.57 12.04
N ALA A 107 -6.47 -5.84 11.63
CA ALA A 107 -7.76 -6.50 11.48
C ALA A 107 -7.68 -7.99 11.81
N GLU A 108 -8.79 -8.58 12.25
CA GLU A 108 -8.94 -10.02 12.47
C GLU A 108 -9.27 -10.76 11.17
N LEU A 109 -8.80 -12.00 11.04
CA LEU A 109 -8.91 -12.82 9.82
C LEU A 109 -10.35 -13.04 9.37
N GLU A 110 -11.27 -13.31 10.31
CA GLU A 110 -12.69 -13.57 10.02
C GLU A 110 -13.41 -12.33 9.48
N VAL A 111 -13.08 -11.16 10.02
CA VAL A 111 -13.59 -9.86 9.56
C VAL A 111 -13.00 -9.53 8.18
N ALA A 112 -11.71 -9.76 7.98
CA ALA A 112 -11.03 -9.40 6.74
C ALA A 112 -11.42 -10.27 5.53
N LEU A 113 -11.79 -11.53 5.76
CA LEU A 113 -12.27 -12.46 4.74
C LEU A 113 -13.81 -12.49 4.61
N GLY A 114 -14.54 -11.71 5.41
CA GLY A 114 -16.00 -11.67 5.38
C GLY A 114 -16.66 -13.00 5.77
N LEU A 115 -16.02 -13.79 6.65
CA LEU A 115 -16.47 -15.14 7.00
C LEU A 115 -17.54 -15.18 8.12
N SER A 116 -17.84 -14.04 8.74
CA SER A 116 -18.81 -13.92 9.84
C SER A 116 -20.24 -14.34 9.49
N ASP A 117 -20.58 -14.46 8.20
CA ASP A 117 -21.92 -14.82 7.74
C ASP A 117 -22.16 -16.35 7.58
N ILE A 118 -21.14 -17.19 7.81
CA ILE A 118 -21.25 -18.65 7.59
C ILE A 118 -21.84 -19.39 8.80
N GLU A 119 -21.60 -18.94 10.04
CA GLU A 119 -22.10 -19.62 11.24
C GLU A 119 -23.63 -19.55 11.40
N ASN A 120 -24.30 -18.56 10.81
CA ASN A 120 -25.74 -18.39 10.97
C ASN A 120 -26.60 -19.24 10.01
N LYS A 121 -25.99 -19.94 9.04
CA LYS A 121 -26.71 -20.73 8.03
C LYS A 121 -26.85 -22.23 8.33
N HIS A 122 -26.20 -22.74 9.39
CA HIS A 122 -26.32 -24.15 9.78
C HIS A 122 -27.31 -24.43 10.93
N GLY A 123 -27.96 -23.39 11.47
CA GLY A 123 -28.89 -23.53 12.61
C GLY A 123 -30.37 -23.73 12.29
N SER A 124 -30.80 -23.82 11.02
CA SER A 124 -32.22 -23.88 10.68
C SER A 124 -32.56 -24.92 9.60
N HIS A 125 -32.39 -26.20 9.92
CA HIS A 125 -33.21 -27.26 9.30
C HIS A 125 -33.27 -28.50 10.18
N CYS A 126 -34.16 -28.48 11.18
CA CYS A 126 -34.78 -29.67 11.76
C CYS A 126 -36.18 -29.24 12.20
N ASP A 127 -37.16 -29.36 11.31
CA ASP A 127 -38.56 -29.42 11.73
C ASP A 127 -39.10 -30.79 11.33
N GLU A 128 -39.45 -31.58 12.34
CA GLU A 128 -39.97 -32.91 12.18
C GLU A 128 -41.34 -32.87 11.50
N SER A 129 -41.53 -33.79 10.55
CA SER A 129 -42.83 -34.03 9.94
C SER A 129 -43.85 -34.54 10.97
N PRO A 130 -45.15 -34.42 10.67
CA PRO A 130 -45.90 -35.66 10.61
C PRO A 130 -46.69 -35.81 9.31
N LEU A 131 -46.50 -36.98 8.71
CA LEU A 131 -47.37 -37.58 7.71
C LEU A 131 -48.84 -37.46 8.11
N LYS A 132 -49.69 -36.90 7.23
CA LYS A 132 -51.13 -37.16 7.26
C LYS A 132 -51.50 -38.12 6.14
N LEU A 133 -52.04 -39.26 6.58
CA LEU A 133 -52.59 -40.35 5.80
C LEU A 133 -54.08 -40.07 5.51
N GLY A 134 -54.46 -40.15 4.23
CA GLY A 134 -55.79 -40.56 3.71
C GLY A 134 -57.06 -39.80 4.11
N THR A 135 -57.81 -39.30 3.13
CA THR A 135 -58.95 -40.01 2.51
C THR A 135 -59.32 -39.36 1.17
#